data_AF-A0A0B3AER5-F1
#
_entry.id   AF-A0A0B3AER5-F1
#
_cell.length_a   1.000
_cell.length_b   1.000
_cell.length_c   1.000
_cell.angle_alpha   90.00
_cell.angle_beta   90.00
_cell.angle_gamma   90.00
#
_symmetry.space_group_name_H-M   'P 1'
#
loop_
_entity.id
_entity.type
_entity.pdbx_description
1 polymer ?
#
loop_
_entity_poly.entity_id
_entity_poly.type
_entity_poly.pdbx_seq_one_letter_code
_entity_poly.pdbx_strand_id
1 'polypeptide(L)'
;MAFTPPHFSQIYGSLTSLVFLGMIYKKPLEYINLKVFPSKLGKYLNKTYLNSVIMRIVETYSHLNGLEFLMVRKPELYQEIINTIKSINAEQLRTKISKEGRKNGMSLFSPIAINKALKEAFAKNNWNESRYSYYVTTDRKIMTKIMDMPLEQQKQVLIENNKEPIYSYNQTDFVKDKVAVEVQFGKYSFVAYDLFVKHMMFFTGGVIDVGIEILPMKEMQKEMSSGIAYFEGEVYNLLRQGRGSPPVPLLIIGVAP
;
A
#
# COMPACT_ATOMS: atom_id res chain seq x y z
N MET A 1 30.38 -34.14 -49.57
CA MET A 1 30.81 -34.30 -48.16
C MET A 1 29.72 -33.72 -47.28
N ALA A 2 28.87 -34.58 -46.73
CA ALA A 2 27.78 -34.19 -45.84
C ALA A 2 28.30 -34.24 -44.39
N PHE A 3 28.17 -33.12 -43.67
CA PHE A 3 28.53 -33.02 -42.26
C PHE A 3 27.35 -33.58 -41.45
N THR A 4 27.48 -34.80 -40.93
CA THR A 4 26.58 -35.37 -39.92
C THR A 4 26.95 -34.82 -38.53
N PRO A 5 26.05 -34.17 -37.79
CA PRO A 5 26.32 -33.78 -36.41
C PRO A 5 26.22 -35.01 -35.47
N PRO A 6 27.00 -35.03 -34.37
CA PRO A 6 27.05 -36.19 -33.48
C PRO A 6 25.76 -36.37 -32.69
N HIS A 7 25.39 -37.64 -32.49
CA HIS A 7 24.32 -38.10 -31.61
C HIS A 7 24.49 -37.52 -30.19
N PHE A 8 23.67 -36.52 -29.85
CA PHE A 8 23.48 -36.06 -28.48
C PHE A 8 22.26 -36.76 -27.87
N SER A 9 22.44 -38.01 -27.48
CA SER A 9 21.52 -38.70 -26.59
C SER A 9 22.31 -39.33 -25.46
N GLN A 10 22.53 -38.58 -24.38
CA GLN A 10 22.51 -39.10 -23.02
C GLN A 10 22.61 -37.94 -22.00
N ILE A 11 21.55 -37.80 -21.19
CA ILE A 11 21.52 -37.30 -19.80
C ILE A 11 21.17 -35.81 -19.54
N TYR A 12 21.22 -34.86 -20.48
CA TYR A 12 20.85 -33.45 -20.16
C TYR A 12 19.99 -32.72 -21.21
N GLY A 13 18.87 -33.30 -21.64
CA GLY A 13 18.08 -32.80 -22.79
C GLY A 13 16.76 -32.06 -22.52
N SER A 14 16.24 -31.99 -21.29
CA SER A 14 14.90 -31.39 -21.04
C SER A 14 14.90 -30.13 -20.17
N LEU A 15 15.98 -29.83 -19.44
CA LEU A 15 16.04 -28.66 -18.54
C LEU A 15 16.36 -27.35 -19.28
N THR A 16 17.17 -27.42 -20.34
CA THR A 16 17.65 -26.23 -21.05
C THR A 16 16.66 -25.74 -22.11
N SER A 17 15.90 -26.63 -22.75
CA SER A 17 15.04 -26.31 -23.90
C SER A 17 13.81 -25.46 -23.54
N LEU A 18 13.22 -25.62 -22.36
CA LEU A 18 12.03 -24.85 -21.92
C LEU A 18 12.36 -23.46 -21.36
N VAL A 19 13.49 -23.33 -20.65
CA VAL A 19 14.00 -22.02 -20.20
C VAL A 19 14.43 -21.19 -21.42
N PHE A 20 15.03 -21.84 -22.43
CA PHE A 20 15.37 -21.19 -23.70
C PHE A 20 14.12 -20.73 -24.48
N LEU A 21 13.02 -21.50 -24.47
CA LEU A 21 11.79 -21.10 -25.15
C LEU A 21 11.15 -19.83 -24.54
N GLY A 22 11.20 -19.68 -23.21
CA GLY A 22 10.72 -18.47 -22.53
C GLY A 22 11.56 -17.23 -22.82
N MET A 23 12.88 -17.39 -22.97
CA MET A 23 13.79 -16.29 -23.32
C MET A 23 13.72 -15.89 -24.81
N ILE A 24 13.45 -16.83 -25.71
CA ILE A 24 13.40 -16.55 -27.17
C ILE A 24 12.14 -15.78 -27.58
N TYR A 25 10.99 -16.02 -26.93
CA TYR A 25 9.70 -15.53 -27.45
C TYR A 25 9.15 -14.23 -26.87
N LYS A 26 9.79 -13.59 -25.87
CA LYS A 26 9.28 -12.35 -25.22
C LYS A 26 7.77 -12.37 -24.91
N LYS A 27 7.17 -13.54 -24.67
CA LYS A 27 5.78 -13.67 -24.25
C LYS A 27 5.75 -13.88 -22.73
N PRO A 28 4.85 -13.22 -22.00
CA PRO A 28 4.68 -13.48 -20.58
C PRO A 28 4.31 -14.96 -20.38
N LEU A 29 4.84 -15.55 -19.30
CA LEU A 29 4.62 -16.93 -18.87
C LEU A 29 3.14 -17.27 -18.52
N GLU A 30 2.21 -16.37 -18.84
CA GLU A 30 0.77 -16.41 -18.54
C GLU A 30 0.04 -17.66 -19.04
N TYR A 31 0.60 -18.42 -20.00
CA TYR A 31 -0.06 -19.57 -20.62
C TYR A 31 0.41 -20.95 -20.13
N ILE A 32 1.34 -21.04 -19.18
CA ILE A 32 1.78 -22.35 -18.68
C ILE A 32 0.86 -22.80 -17.53
N ASN A 33 -0.07 -23.70 -17.83
CA ASN A 33 -0.87 -24.38 -16.82
C ASN A 33 0.03 -25.34 -16.01
N LEU A 34 0.61 -24.84 -14.91
CA LEU A 34 1.58 -25.53 -14.05
C LEU A 34 1.03 -26.81 -13.39
N LYS A 35 -0.27 -27.12 -13.51
CA LYS A 35 -0.87 -28.38 -13.05
C LYS A 35 -0.39 -29.62 -13.83
N VAL A 36 0.27 -29.45 -14.98
CA VAL A 36 0.68 -30.55 -15.88
C VAL A 36 2.09 -31.09 -15.56
N PHE A 37 2.86 -30.47 -14.67
CA PHE A 37 4.22 -30.93 -14.35
C PHE A 37 4.25 -31.86 -13.13
N PRO A 38 4.58 -33.16 -13.29
CA PRO A 38 4.86 -34.02 -12.15
C PRO A 38 6.23 -33.66 -11.55
N SER A 39 6.34 -33.78 -10.21
CA SER A 39 7.60 -33.79 -9.43
C SER A 39 8.32 -32.45 -9.16
N LYS A 40 9.39 -32.51 -8.35
CA LYS A 40 10.23 -31.43 -7.76
C LYS A 40 10.41 -30.18 -8.64
N LEU A 41 10.49 -30.33 -9.96
CA LEU A 41 10.63 -29.23 -10.92
C LEU A 41 9.41 -28.30 -10.94
N GLY A 42 8.19 -28.84 -10.85
CA GLY A 42 6.97 -28.02 -10.71
C GLY A 42 6.97 -27.22 -9.42
N LYS A 43 7.45 -27.80 -8.31
CA LYS A 43 7.64 -27.06 -7.04
C LYS A 43 8.73 -25.98 -7.15
N TYR A 44 9.82 -26.25 -7.85
CA TYR A 44 10.91 -25.28 -8.04
C TYR A 44 10.48 -24.12 -8.94
N LEU A 45 9.87 -24.40 -10.09
CA LEU A 45 9.36 -23.37 -11.01
C LEU A 45 8.25 -22.54 -10.37
N ASN A 46 7.34 -23.17 -9.61
CA ASN A 46 6.31 -22.46 -8.87
C ASN A 46 6.92 -21.59 -7.76
N LYS A 47 7.94 -22.09 -7.04
CA LYS A 47 8.69 -21.28 -6.05
C LYS A 47 9.42 -20.10 -6.70
N THR A 48 10.06 -20.30 -7.85
CA THR A 48 10.75 -19.23 -8.58
C THR A 48 9.78 -18.20 -9.15
N TYR A 49 8.65 -18.65 -9.71
CA TYR A 49 7.57 -17.77 -10.20
C TYR A 49 6.96 -16.98 -9.04
N LEU A 50 6.57 -17.64 -7.95
CA LEU A 50 6.08 -16.97 -6.74
C LEU A 50 7.09 -15.94 -6.26
N ASN A 51 8.39 -16.27 -6.23
CA ASN A 51 9.47 -15.33 -5.88
C ASN A 51 9.65 -14.15 -6.84
N SER A 52 9.13 -14.24 -8.07
CA SER A 52 9.20 -13.17 -9.09
C SER A 52 7.98 -12.25 -9.13
N VAL A 53 6.86 -12.64 -8.51
CA VAL A 53 5.65 -11.82 -8.43
C VAL A 53 5.80 -10.83 -7.28
N ILE A 54 6.24 -9.63 -7.64
CA ILE A 54 6.32 -8.49 -6.74
C ILE A 54 5.09 -7.62 -6.88
N MET A 55 4.67 -7.02 -5.77
CA MET A 55 3.56 -6.10 -5.74
C MET A 55 3.77 -4.98 -6.75
N ARG A 56 2.83 -4.89 -7.69
CA ARG A 56 2.80 -3.91 -8.76
C ARG A 56 2.02 -2.69 -8.30
N ILE A 57 2.48 -1.54 -8.76
CA ILE A 57 1.70 -0.30 -8.72
C ILE A 57 0.96 -0.24 -10.05
N VAL A 58 -0.37 -0.31 -9.98
CA VAL A 58 -1.24 -0.40 -11.15
C VAL A 58 -1.72 0.98 -11.56
N GLU A 59 -2.22 1.75 -10.59
CA GLU A 59 -2.74 3.10 -10.80
C GLU A 59 -2.31 4.04 -9.67
N THR A 60 -2.28 5.33 -10.00
CA THR A 60 -2.08 6.40 -9.02
C THR A 60 -3.11 7.50 -9.26
N TYR A 61 -3.55 8.14 -8.17
CA TYR A 61 -4.40 9.32 -8.23
C TYR A 61 -3.73 10.45 -7.42
N SER A 62 -3.41 11.56 -8.10
CA SER A 62 -2.82 12.75 -7.49
C SER A 62 -3.92 13.74 -7.14
N HIS A 63 -4.22 13.87 -5.86
CA HIS A 63 -5.17 14.85 -5.36
C HIS A 63 -4.43 16.10 -4.90
N LEU A 64 -4.89 17.28 -5.36
CA LEU A 64 -4.23 18.57 -5.08
C LEU A 64 -2.72 18.54 -5.39
N ASN A 65 -2.35 17.87 -6.48
CA ASN A 65 -0.99 17.73 -6.98
C ASN A 65 0.00 17.10 -5.97
N GLY A 66 -0.47 16.18 -5.12
CA GLY A 66 0.36 15.51 -4.12
C GLY A 66 1.51 14.70 -4.74
N LEU A 67 1.28 14.03 -5.88
CA LEU A 67 2.33 13.32 -6.61
C LEU A 67 3.37 14.29 -7.16
N GLU A 68 2.95 15.39 -7.77
CA GLU A 68 3.83 16.38 -8.37
C GLU A 68 4.67 17.07 -7.29
N PHE A 69 4.07 17.36 -6.12
CA PHE A 69 4.81 17.83 -4.95
C PHE A 69 5.93 16.85 -4.58
N LEU A 70 5.62 15.55 -4.48
CA LEU A 70 6.61 14.52 -4.16
C LEU A 70 7.70 14.44 -5.23
N MET A 71 7.34 14.42 -6.51
CA MET A 71 8.30 14.34 -7.62
C MET A 71 9.24 15.56 -7.69
N VAL A 72 8.75 16.76 -7.36
CA VAL A 72 9.55 17.99 -7.45
C VAL A 72 10.33 18.27 -6.17
N ARG A 73 9.73 18.04 -4.99
CA ARG A 73 10.30 18.44 -3.71
C ARG A 73 10.97 17.31 -2.96
N LYS A 74 10.53 16.06 -3.18
CA LYS A 74 10.96 14.87 -2.44
C LYS A 74 11.16 13.64 -3.37
N PRO A 75 11.86 13.77 -4.52
CA PRO A 75 11.95 12.70 -5.52
C PRO A 75 12.58 11.41 -5.00
N GLU A 76 13.60 11.52 -4.15
CA GLU A 76 14.26 10.37 -3.54
C GLU A 76 13.32 9.61 -2.61
N LEU A 77 12.56 10.34 -1.79
CA LEU A 77 11.56 9.76 -0.89
C LEU A 77 10.42 9.09 -1.68
N TYR A 78 9.97 9.71 -2.77
CA TYR A 78 9.01 9.09 -3.68
C TYR A 78 9.55 7.77 -4.23
N GLN A 79 10.77 7.75 -4.76
CA GLN A 79 11.36 6.53 -5.29
C GLN A 79 11.55 5.46 -4.22
N GLU A 80 11.88 5.84 -2.99
CA GLU A 80 11.96 4.94 -1.84
C GLU A 80 10.61 4.27 -1.54
N ILE A 81 9.51 5.03 -1.55
CA ILE A 81 8.14 4.49 -1.38
C ILE A 81 7.82 3.48 -2.48
N ILE A 82 8.07 3.84 -3.74
CA ILE A 82 7.81 2.97 -4.89
C ILE A 82 8.63 1.69 -4.80
N ASN A 83 9.90 1.78 -4.43
CA ASN A 83 10.78 0.62 -4.26
C ASN A 83 10.35 -0.25 -3.08
N THR A 84 9.89 0.37 -1.98
CA THR A 84 9.38 -0.34 -0.80
C THR A 84 8.17 -1.18 -1.17
N ILE A 85 7.19 -0.61 -1.88
CA ILE A 85 6.00 -1.33 -2.35
C ILE A 85 6.42 -2.49 -3.26
N LYS A 86 7.27 -2.22 -4.27
CA LYS A 86 7.76 -3.22 -5.23
C LYS A 86 8.66 -4.30 -4.61
N SER A 87 9.10 -4.15 -3.36
CA SER A 87 9.86 -5.18 -2.66
C SER A 87 8.98 -6.30 -2.08
N ILE A 88 7.67 -6.06 -1.97
CA ILE A 88 6.74 -6.99 -1.34
C ILE A 88 6.34 -8.08 -2.32
N ASN A 89 6.53 -9.33 -1.94
CA ASN A 89 5.97 -10.48 -2.66
C ASN A 89 4.55 -10.76 -2.17
N ALA A 90 3.55 -10.28 -2.89
CA ALA A 90 2.16 -10.41 -2.46
C ALA A 90 1.69 -11.87 -2.40
N GLU A 91 2.14 -12.71 -3.35
CA GLU A 91 1.71 -14.11 -3.46
C GLU A 91 2.09 -14.95 -2.23
N GLN A 92 3.23 -14.66 -1.60
CA GLN A 92 3.63 -15.29 -0.33
C GLN A 92 2.72 -14.91 0.86
N LEU A 93 1.88 -13.88 0.70
CA LEU A 93 1.00 -13.34 1.74
C LEU A 93 -0.44 -13.85 1.62
N ARG A 94 -0.69 -14.80 0.70
CA ARG A 94 -1.92 -15.61 0.64
C ARG A 94 -1.97 -16.64 1.76
N THR A 95 -2.07 -16.16 2.99
CA THR A 95 -2.02 -16.99 4.21
C THR A 95 -3.38 -17.20 4.85
N LYS A 96 -4.43 -16.52 4.37
CA LYS A 96 -5.77 -16.59 4.97
C LYS A 96 -6.60 -17.67 4.29
N ILE A 97 -6.95 -18.72 5.03
CA ILE A 97 -7.95 -19.69 4.59
C ILE A 97 -9.35 -19.13 4.88
N SER A 98 -10.14 -18.96 3.83
CA SER A 98 -11.48 -18.41 3.94
C SER A 98 -12.48 -19.40 4.52
N LYS A 99 -13.35 -18.90 5.41
CA LYS A 99 -14.52 -19.59 5.95
C LYS A 99 -15.84 -19.02 5.42
N GLU A 100 -15.78 -18.07 4.49
CA GLU A 100 -16.97 -17.46 3.89
C GLU A 100 -17.64 -18.47 2.94
N GLY A 101 -18.97 -18.61 2.97
CA GLY A 101 -19.68 -19.65 2.22
C GLY A 101 -19.30 -19.75 0.73
N ARG A 102 -19.20 -18.61 0.03
CA ARG A 102 -18.83 -18.57 -1.40
C ARG A 102 -17.34 -18.86 -1.68
N LYS A 103 -16.46 -18.70 -0.69
CA LYS A 103 -15.00 -18.81 -0.84
C LYS A 103 -14.40 -19.86 0.10
N ASN A 104 -15.20 -20.77 0.63
CA ASN A 104 -14.76 -21.65 1.70
C ASN A 104 -13.57 -22.52 1.25
N GLY A 105 -12.50 -22.54 2.06
CA GLY A 105 -11.28 -23.30 1.77
C GLY A 105 -10.30 -22.64 0.79
N MET A 106 -10.64 -21.51 0.15
CA MET A 106 -9.71 -20.79 -0.72
C MET A 106 -8.61 -20.10 0.10
N SER A 107 -7.39 -20.09 -0.42
CA SER A 107 -6.29 -19.29 0.11
C SER A 107 -6.36 -17.87 -0.44
N LEU A 108 -6.65 -16.92 0.43
CA LEU A 108 -6.84 -15.51 0.13
C LEU A 108 -5.66 -14.69 0.64
N PHE A 109 -5.46 -13.54 0.01
CA PHE A 109 -4.56 -12.51 0.53
C PHE A 109 -5.01 -12.09 1.94
N SER A 110 -4.07 -12.12 2.88
CA SER A 110 -4.31 -11.73 4.27
C SER A 110 -4.00 -10.24 4.45
N PRO A 111 -4.99 -9.38 4.72
CA PRO A 111 -4.74 -7.97 5.04
C PRO A 111 -3.72 -7.80 6.16
N ILE A 112 -3.78 -8.66 7.18
CA ILE A 112 -2.88 -8.61 8.33
C ILE A 112 -1.45 -8.92 7.90
N ALA A 113 -1.25 -9.93 7.05
CA ALA A 113 0.08 -10.30 6.56
C ALA A 113 0.65 -9.23 5.63
N ILE A 114 -0.18 -8.64 4.76
CA ILE A 114 0.23 -7.57 3.84
C ILE A 114 0.59 -6.30 4.60
N ASN A 115 -0.27 -5.85 5.53
CA ASN A 115 0.04 -4.70 6.38
C ASN A 115 1.36 -4.92 7.10
N LYS A 116 1.55 -6.08 7.74
CA LYS A 116 2.79 -6.41 8.45
C LYS A 116 4.02 -6.35 7.54
N ALA A 117 3.96 -6.96 6.35
CA ALA A 117 5.08 -6.96 5.41
C ALA A 117 5.45 -5.55 4.96
N LEU A 118 4.47 -4.71 4.65
CA LEU A 118 4.69 -3.31 4.33
C LEU A 118 5.23 -2.53 5.53
N LYS A 119 4.72 -2.75 6.75
CA LYS A 119 5.24 -2.10 7.97
C LYS A 119 6.72 -2.39 8.18
N GLU A 120 7.11 -3.65 8.06
CA GLU A 120 8.50 -4.06 8.19
C GLU A 120 9.39 -3.48 7.09
N ALA A 121 8.88 -3.37 5.86
CA ALA A 121 9.61 -2.78 4.74
C ALA A 121 9.82 -1.27 4.90
N PHE A 122 8.79 -0.53 5.30
CA PHE A 122 8.88 0.91 5.59
C PHE A 122 9.79 1.17 6.81
N ALA A 123 9.68 0.39 7.88
CA ALA A 123 10.52 0.54 9.06
C ALA A 123 12.02 0.36 8.75
N LYS A 124 12.37 -0.58 7.85
CA LYS A 124 13.77 -0.75 7.37
C LYS A 124 14.33 0.48 6.66
N ASN A 125 13.46 1.32 6.12
CA ASN A 125 13.82 2.58 5.46
C ASN A 125 13.66 3.79 6.41
N ASN A 126 13.65 3.56 7.73
CA ASN A 126 13.53 4.58 8.77
C ASN A 126 12.23 5.40 8.71
N TRP A 127 11.15 4.80 8.23
CA TRP A 127 9.81 5.35 8.44
C TRP A 127 9.33 5.00 9.83
N ASN A 128 8.81 5.98 10.56
CA ASN A 128 8.43 5.81 11.95
C ASN A 128 6.97 6.16 12.16
N GLU A 129 6.35 5.49 13.12
CA GLU A 129 5.04 5.89 13.60
C GLU A 129 5.06 7.32 14.14
N SER A 130 4.01 8.08 13.87
CA SER A 130 3.86 9.44 14.37
C SER A 130 2.52 9.62 15.06
N ARG A 131 2.56 10.34 16.19
CA ARG A 131 1.39 10.66 17.00
C ARG A 131 1.21 12.17 17.06
N TYR A 132 0.08 12.64 16.58
CA TYR A 132 -0.33 14.03 16.71
C TYR A 132 -1.33 14.17 17.86
N SER A 133 -0.89 14.78 18.96
CA SER A 133 -1.70 15.00 20.16
C SER A 133 -2.26 16.42 20.17
N TYR A 134 -3.50 16.60 20.61
CA TYR A 134 -4.18 17.89 20.65
C TYR A 134 -5.27 17.92 21.73
N TYR A 135 -5.72 19.11 22.10
CA TYR A 135 -6.91 19.28 22.93
C TYR A 135 -8.11 19.71 22.08
N VAL A 136 -9.29 19.14 22.35
CA VAL A 136 -10.52 19.46 21.61
C VAL A 136 -11.33 20.56 22.30
N THR A 137 -12.05 21.33 21.49
CA THR A 137 -13.03 22.31 21.94
C THR A 137 -14.10 22.49 20.86
N THR A 138 -15.32 22.83 21.27
CA THR A 138 -16.42 23.20 20.36
C THR A 138 -16.46 24.70 20.07
N ASP A 139 -15.60 25.50 20.72
CA ASP A 139 -15.47 26.93 20.46
C ASP A 139 -14.52 27.19 19.27
N ARG A 140 -15.08 27.65 18.15
CA ARG A 140 -14.32 27.89 16.90
C ARG A 140 -13.22 28.95 17.04
N LYS A 141 -13.40 29.97 17.88
CA LYS A 141 -12.39 31.02 18.05
C LYS A 141 -11.20 30.47 18.82
N ILE A 142 -11.46 29.71 19.88
CA ILE A 142 -10.42 29.04 20.65
C ILE A 142 -9.73 27.98 19.79
N MET A 143 -10.49 27.14 19.08
CA MET A 143 -9.94 26.12 18.18
C MET A 143 -8.94 26.71 17.18
N THR A 144 -9.32 27.79 16.48
CA THR A 144 -8.43 28.44 15.49
C THR A 144 -7.16 28.98 16.14
N LYS A 145 -7.26 29.47 17.37
CA LYS A 145 -6.11 30.00 18.12
C LYS A 145 -5.14 28.89 18.56
N ILE A 146 -5.66 27.76 19.04
CA ILE A 146 -4.83 26.71 19.65
C ILE A 146 -4.27 25.70 18.64
N MET A 147 -4.81 25.64 17.42
CA MET A 147 -4.46 24.61 16.42
C MET A 147 -2.95 24.53 16.12
N ASP A 148 -2.28 25.69 16.04
CA ASP A 148 -0.86 25.79 15.73
C ASP A 148 0.04 25.87 16.99
N MET A 149 -0.55 25.77 18.19
CA MET A 149 0.17 25.89 19.45
C MET A 149 0.71 24.54 19.93
N PRO A 150 1.85 24.51 20.65
CA PRO A 150 2.29 23.33 21.39
C PRO A 150 1.23 22.82 22.35
N LEU A 151 1.13 21.49 22.54
CA LEU A 151 0.09 20.83 23.32
C LEU A 151 -0.14 21.43 24.72
N GLU A 152 0.94 21.74 25.46
CA GLU A 152 0.84 22.35 26.80
C GLU A 152 0.22 23.75 26.75
N GLN A 153 0.50 24.53 25.71
CA GLN A 153 -0.10 25.85 25.52
C GLN A 153 -1.58 25.75 25.13
N GLN A 154 -1.96 24.75 24.32
CA GLN A 154 -3.37 24.48 24.00
C GLN A 154 -4.18 24.26 25.27
N LYS A 155 -3.65 23.42 26.19
CA LYS A 155 -4.26 23.13 27.48
C LYS A 155 -4.46 24.40 28.31
N GLN A 156 -3.41 25.22 28.41
CA GLN A 156 -3.43 26.45 29.19
C GLN A 156 -4.49 27.43 28.68
N VAL A 157 -4.57 27.64 27.36
CA VAL A 157 -5.58 28.52 26.75
C VAL A 157 -7.01 28.04 27.04
N LEU A 158 -7.25 26.73 27.05
CA LEU A 158 -8.57 26.18 27.37
C LEU A 158 -8.96 26.46 28.82
N ILE A 159 -8.04 26.24 29.77
CA ILE A 159 -8.26 26.52 31.19
C ILE A 159 -8.57 28.00 31.41
N GLU A 160 -7.78 28.90 30.80
CA GLU A 160 -7.98 30.36 30.89
C GLU A 160 -9.32 30.84 30.33
N ASN A 161 -9.92 30.08 29.41
CA ASN A 161 -11.22 30.38 28.81
C ASN A 161 -12.37 29.59 29.46
N ASN A 162 -12.17 29.06 30.67
CA ASN A 162 -13.15 28.25 31.40
C ASN A 162 -13.67 27.06 30.58
N LYS A 163 -12.80 26.43 29.78
CA LYS A 163 -13.09 25.20 29.04
C LYS A 163 -12.36 24.03 29.71
N GLU A 164 -13.03 22.89 29.79
CA GLU A 164 -12.41 21.64 30.22
C GLU A 164 -11.45 21.13 29.13
N PRO A 165 -10.15 20.94 29.40
CA PRO A 165 -9.22 20.40 28.42
C PRO A 165 -9.45 18.90 28.20
N ILE A 166 -10.06 18.53 27.07
CA ILE A 166 -10.26 17.14 26.68
C ILE A 166 -9.12 16.73 25.74
N TYR A 167 -8.25 15.86 26.21
CA TYR A 167 -7.11 15.34 25.43
C TYR A 167 -7.58 14.36 24.34
N SER A 168 -6.99 14.48 23.16
CA SER A 168 -7.18 13.55 22.04
C SER A 168 -5.88 13.40 21.24
N TYR A 169 -5.85 12.42 20.35
CA TYR A 169 -4.72 12.21 19.45
C TYR A 169 -5.15 11.44 18.20
N ASN A 170 -4.40 11.63 17.12
CA ASN A 170 -4.37 10.72 15.98
C ASN A 170 -2.98 10.12 15.86
N GLN A 171 -2.94 8.91 15.30
CA GLN A 171 -1.72 8.15 15.07
C GLN A 171 -1.75 7.62 13.65
N THR A 172 -0.61 7.73 12.97
CA THR A 172 -0.44 7.28 11.59
C THR A 172 0.74 6.33 11.52
N ASP A 173 0.62 5.35 10.62
CA ASP A 173 1.56 4.22 10.57
C ASP A 173 2.99 4.66 10.27
N PHE A 174 3.19 5.57 9.31
CA PHE A 174 4.51 5.96 8.83
C PHE A 174 4.59 7.46 8.53
N VAL A 175 5.55 8.15 9.13
CA VAL A 175 5.95 9.51 8.76
C VAL A 175 7.46 9.57 8.57
N LYS A 176 7.87 10.23 7.49
CA LYS A 176 9.26 10.59 7.20
C LYS A 176 9.27 11.88 6.40
N ASP A 177 10.13 12.83 6.79
CA ASP A 177 10.31 14.12 6.12
C ASP A 177 8.99 14.80 5.74
N LYS A 178 8.04 14.91 6.68
CA LYS A 178 6.70 15.49 6.47
C LYS A 178 5.87 14.83 5.36
N VAL A 179 6.05 13.54 5.12
CA VAL A 179 5.16 12.71 4.30
C VAL A 179 4.58 11.63 5.20
N ALA A 180 3.26 11.47 5.21
CA ALA A 180 2.61 10.33 5.85
C ALA A 180 2.28 9.25 4.83
N VAL A 181 2.51 7.99 5.18
CA VAL A 181 2.03 6.82 4.42
C VAL A 181 1.10 6.01 5.33
N GLU A 182 -0.12 5.78 4.85
CA GLU A 182 -1.07 4.86 5.44
C GLU A 182 -1.23 3.64 4.51
N VAL A 183 -1.17 2.45 5.10
CA VAL A 183 -1.30 1.19 4.39
C VAL A 183 -2.63 0.55 4.77
N GLN A 184 -3.59 0.59 3.85
CA GLN A 184 -4.97 0.32 4.21
C GLN A 184 -5.60 -0.81 3.40
N PHE A 185 -5.45 -2.01 3.95
CA PHE A 185 -6.13 -3.22 3.48
C PHE A 185 -7.32 -3.60 4.38
N GLY A 186 -7.86 -2.63 5.12
CA GLY A 186 -9.01 -2.76 6.03
C GLY A 186 -10.36 -2.42 5.40
N LYS A 187 -11.37 -2.22 6.26
CA LYS A 187 -12.73 -1.89 5.81
C LYS A 187 -12.81 -0.46 5.27
N TYR A 188 -13.74 -0.23 4.32
CA TYR A 188 -14.01 1.08 3.70
C TYR A 188 -14.16 2.25 4.70
N SER A 189 -14.77 1.99 5.87
CA SER A 189 -14.97 3.02 6.90
C SER A 189 -13.67 3.59 7.46
N PHE A 190 -12.60 2.78 7.49
CA PHE A 190 -11.29 3.23 7.97
C PHE A 190 -10.59 4.11 6.94
N VAL A 191 -10.72 3.80 5.64
CA VAL A 191 -10.11 4.61 4.58
C VAL A 191 -10.72 6.00 4.53
N ALA A 192 -12.05 6.09 4.68
CA ALA A 192 -12.72 7.38 4.78
C ALA A 192 -12.21 8.20 5.98
N TYR A 193 -11.96 7.55 7.12
CA TYR A 193 -11.38 8.23 8.28
C TYR A 193 -9.94 8.70 8.00
N ASP A 194 -9.13 7.88 7.33
CA ASP A 194 -7.73 8.20 7.00
C ASP A 194 -7.65 9.41 6.05
N LEU A 195 -8.41 9.37 4.95
CA LEU A 195 -8.45 10.41 3.92
C LEU A 195 -9.01 11.75 4.45
N PHE A 196 -10.11 11.72 5.20
CA PHE A 196 -10.84 12.94 5.57
C PHE A 196 -10.53 13.46 6.97
N VAL A 197 -10.01 12.63 7.88
CA VAL A 197 -9.74 13.02 9.27
C VAL A 197 -8.25 12.97 9.57
N LYS A 198 -7.60 11.80 9.44
CA LYS A 198 -6.19 11.67 9.87
C LYS A 198 -5.27 12.56 9.04
N HIS A 199 -5.22 12.39 7.71
CA HIS A 199 -4.32 13.19 6.89
C HIS A 199 -4.57 14.68 7.04
N MET A 200 -5.83 15.10 7.14
CA MET A 200 -6.20 16.48 7.42
C MET A 200 -5.62 16.98 8.74
N MET A 201 -5.78 16.23 9.84
CA MET A 201 -5.27 16.64 11.16
C MET A 201 -3.74 16.75 11.19
N PHE A 202 -3.04 15.80 10.57
CA PHE A 202 -1.57 15.85 10.46
C PHE A 202 -1.11 17.01 9.57
N PHE A 203 -1.85 17.31 8.50
CA PHE A 203 -1.54 18.41 7.59
C PHE A 203 -1.75 19.78 8.26
N THR A 204 -2.94 20.02 8.84
CA THR A 204 -3.24 21.28 9.53
C THR A 204 -2.40 21.46 10.79
N GLY A 205 -1.99 20.37 11.45
CA GLY A 205 -1.04 20.40 12.56
C GLY A 205 0.43 20.59 12.15
N GLY A 206 0.71 20.79 10.86
CA GLY A 206 2.06 21.03 10.34
C GLY A 206 3.01 19.82 10.36
N VAL A 207 2.49 18.62 10.65
CA VAL A 207 3.26 17.37 10.74
C VAL A 207 3.60 16.83 9.35
N ILE A 208 2.72 17.01 8.37
CA ILE A 208 2.92 16.56 6.99
C ILE A 208 2.59 17.67 5.99
N ASP A 209 3.20 17.59 4.81
CA ASP A 209 2.88 18.41 3.64
C ASP A 209 2.00 17.63 2.64
N VAL A 210 2.07 16.30 2.68
CA VAL A 210 1.35 15.38 1.77
C VAL A 210 1.09 14.05 2.47
N GLY A 211 -0.10 13.50 2.27
CA GLY A 211 -0.47 12.14 2.69
C GLY A 211 -0.44 11.16 1.52
N ILE A 212 -0.16 9.89 1.82
CA ILE A 212 -0.14 8.80 0.85
C ILE A 212 -0.99 7.67 1.37
N GLU A 213 -1.91 7.19 0.54
CA GLU A 213 -2.79 6.06 0.86
C GLU A 213 -2.48 4.90 -0.09
N ILE A 214 -2.09 3.75 0.45
CA ILE A 214 -1.82 2.54 -0.35
C ILE A 214 -3.02 1.58 -0.20
N LEU A 215 -3.69 1.32 -1.33
CA LEU A 215 -4.92 0.53 -1.39
C LEU A 215 -4.79 -0.64 -2.39
N PRO A 216 -5.43 -1.78 -2.14
CA PRO A 216 -5.53 -2.82 -3.17
C PRO A 216 -6.38 -2.33 -4.35
N MET A 217 -5.98 -2.66 -5.57
CA MET A 217 -6.87 -2.59 -6.74
C MET A 217 -8.02 -3.58 -6.58
N LYS A 218 -9.12 -3.38 -7.32
CA LYS A 218 -10.26 -4.32 -7.29
C LYS A 218 -9.87 -5.74 -7.64
N GLU A 219 -8.89 -5.94 -8.53
CA GLU A 219 -8.37 -7.27 -8.87
C GLU A 219 -7.80 -7.99 -7.63
N MET A 220 -7.00 -7.31 -6.82
CA MET A 220 -6.45 -7.87 -5.59
C MET A 220 -7.53 -8.03 -4.51
N GLN A 221 -8.40 -7.03 -4.33
CA GLN A 221 -9.46 -7.05 -3.33
C GLN A 221 -10.42 -8.23 -3.53
N LYS A 222 -10.72 -8.61 -4.78
CA LYS A 222 -11.53 -9.79 -5.11
C LYS A 222 -10.94 -11.08 -4.54
N GLU A 223 -9.65 -11.12 -4.29
CA GLU A 223 -8.92 -12.25 -3.72
C GLU A 223 -8.61 -12.08 -2.22
N MET A 224 -9.28 -11.11 -1.58
CA MET A 224 -9.27 -10.86 -0.14
C MET A 224 -10.65 -11.21 0.48
N SER A 225 -10.77 -11.00 1.78
CA SER A 225 -12.06 -11.08 2.47
C SER A 225 -13.03 -10.01 1.99
N SER A 226 -14.31 -10.26 2.24
CA SER A 226 -15.37 -9.28 1.94
C SER A 226 -15.23 -7.98 2.75
N GLY A 227 -15.68 -6.87 2.17
CA GLY A 227 -15.75 -5.56 2.84
C GLY A 227 -14.44 -4.77 2.91
N ILE A 228 -13.36 -5.27 2.30
CA ILE A 228 -12.11 -4.53 2.16
C ILE A 228 -12.27 -3.42 1.12
N ALA A 229 -11.76 -2.23 1.44
CA ALA A 229 -11.71 -1.08 0.55
C ALA A 229 -10.84 -1.36 -0.68
N TYR A 230 -11.02 -0.61 -1.76
CA TYR A 230 -10.22 -0.77 -2.96
C TYR A 230 -10.06 0.57 -3.68
N PHE A 231 -8.93 0.72 -4.38
CA PHE A 231 -8.49 1.95 -5.03
C PHE A 231 -9.62 2.63 -5.82
N GLU A 232 -10.27 1.90 -6.72
CA GLU A 232 -11.29 2.46 -7.61
C GLU A 232 -12.49 3.02 -6.82
N GLY A 233 -12.88 2.34 -5.74
CA GLY A 233 -13.97 2.78 -4.88
C GLY A 233 -13.62 4.05 -4.09
N GLU A 234 -12.42 4.13 -3.55
CA GLU A 234 -12.01 5.25 -2.70
C GLU A 234 -11.62 6.49 -3.51
N VAL A 235 -11.00 6.32 -4.68
CA VAL A 235 -10.81 7.42 -5.64
C VAL A 235 -12.16 7.93 -6.13
N TYR A 236 -13.12 7.05 -6.41
CA TYR A 236 -14.49 7.48 -6.74
C TYR A 236 -15.15 8.27 -5.59
N ASN A 237 -14.97 7.84 -4.34
CA ASN A 237 -15.46 8.57 -3.18
C ASN A 237 -14.87 9.98 -3.06
N LEU A 238 -13.56 10.14 -3.32
CA LEU A 238 -12.90 11.44 -3.33
C LEU A 238 -13.38 12.34 -4.46
N LEU A 239 -13.43 11.82 -5.69
CA LEU A 239 -13.90 12.57 -6.85
C LEU A 239 -15.33 13.08 -6.64
N ARG A 240 -16.18 12.31 -5.96
CA ARG A 240 -17.56 12.69 -5.63
C ARG A 240 -17.69 13.81 -4.60
N GLN A 241 -16.67 14.10 -3.80
CA GLN A 241 -16.69 15.25 -2.88
C GLN A 241 -16.54 16.58 -3.63
N GLY A 242 -16.12 16.55 -4.90
CA GLY A 242 -15.80 17.74 -5.68
C GLY A 242 -14.33 18.14 -5.53
N ARG A 243 -13.93 19.13 -6.33
CA ARG A 243 -12.53 19.55 -6.41
C ARG A 243 -12.06 20.16 -5.10
N GLY A 244 -10.86 19.78 -4.66
CA GLY A 244 -10.17 20.35 -3.50
C GLY A 244 -10.65 19.87 -2.14
N SER A 245 -11.55 18.88 -2.08
CA SER A 245 -11.92 18.19 -0.84
C SER A 245 -11.35 16.77 -0.85
N PRO A 246 -10.64 16.32 0.20
CA PRO A 246 -10.26 17.09 1.39
C PRO A 246 -9.16 18.12 1.07
N PRO A 247 -9.03 19.23 1.83
CA PRO A 247 -8.03 20.26 1.58
C PRO A 247 -6.62 19.89 2.10
N VAL A 248 -6.15 18.69 1.73
CA VAL A 248 -4.80 18.16 1.99
C VAL A 248 -4.28 17.52 0.70
N PRO A 249 -3.04 17.78 0.27
CA PRO A 249 -2.43 17.04 -0.85
C PRO A 249 -2.34 15.55 -0.54
N LEU A 250 -2.83 14.71 -1.47
CA LEU A 250 -2.78 13.26 -1.32
C LEU A 250 -2.25 12.59 -2.58
N LEU A 251 -1.55 11.48 -2.40
CA LEU A 251 -1.27 10.50 -3.44
C LEU A 251 -1.91 9.18 -3.05
N ILE A 252 -2.86 8.70 -3.86
CA ILE A 252 -3.41 7.35 -3.69
C ILE A 252 -2.71 6.41 -4.65
N ILE A 253 -2.25 5.27 -4.13
CA ILE A 253 -1.54 4.25 -4.89
C ILE A 253 -2.35 2.96 -4.87
N GLY A 254 -2.79 2.52 -6.04
CA GLY A 254 -3.46 1.25 -6.25
C GLY A 254 -2.47 0.13 -6.53
N VAL A 255 -2.46 -0.91 -5.70
CA VAL A 255 -1.51 -2.03 -5.81
C VAL A 255 -2.18 -3.37 -6.08
N ALA A 256 -1.44 -4.26 -6.73
CA ALA A 256 -1.87 -5.63 -7.00
C ALA A 256 -0.67 -6.61 -7.01
N PRO A 257 -0.91 -7.92 -6.89
CA PRO A 257 0.14 -8.95 -7.00
C PRO A 257 0.86 -8.92 -8.33
#